data_AF-A0A2K4MI39-F1
#
_entry.id   AF-A0A2K4MI39-F1
#
_cell.length_a   1.000
_cell.length_b   1.000
_cell.length_c   1.000
_cell.angle_alpha   90.00
_cell.angle_beta   90.00
_cell.angle_gamma   90.00
#
_symmetry.space_group_name_H-M   'P 1'
#
loop_
_entity.id
_entity.type
_entity.pdbx_description
1 polymer ?
#
loop_
_entity_poly.entity_id
_entity_poly.type
_entity_poly.pdbx_seq_one_letter_code
_entity_poly.pdbx_strand_id
1 'polypeptide(L)'
;MGPQYNGEYGKQLNTLSHSLNTAAKSSHYADIARSRIHPKRGKTTMKRILLAAALCGLPLCALADIGVDGARHLLLRTGFGANPAQIAVFAPLSREAAVDKILAGARTQAITPPPGWANEPFERPGQPGLSEEQKKALQQERNQHAVELRSWWLTEMRNTPSPLTEKMTLFWHNHFVSALDKVRSPQMMYQQNLLLRHYALGDFGQLLHAVARDPAMMRYLDTANNRKEQPNENFAREVMELFTLGEGHYTEQDIREAARAFTGWGLDHDDQFIVRPRLRDTGDKLIFGQRGNFDGDDVVDLLLQQPQTSVFITNKLWRNFVSPTPDAAAVNKLAADFRRNHYQLKPLMRALLLTPQFWRSQGQLVKSPVELTVGTLVTFDLMPPDWRVIAGLNRQLEQDVFAPPNVKGWPGGEAWINSATLLTRKQFLDRITHDAAPARDAFAQADGSMNEMAGREARINRFVAKGVASMKLQPDEWAAIYDVKSASDAARMLLAVPPANPLPQGESGAKAIAQLLMDPSYQVE
;
A
#
# COMPACT_ATOMS: atom_id res chain seq x y z
N MET A 1 0.11 -66.37 0.77
CA MET A 1 -0.89 -66.20 1.85
C MET A 1 -0.64 -64.86 2.50
N GLY A 2 -1.64 -63.98 2.56
CA GLY A 2 -1.63 -62.74 3.37
C GLY A 2 -2.15 -63.00 4.79
N PRO A 3 -2.21 -61.97 5.64
CA PRO A 3 -3.34 -61.00 5.60
C PRO A 3 -2.85 -59.53 5.58
N GLN A 4 -3.48 -58.53 4.94
CA GLN A 4 -4.89 -58.06 4.91
C GLN A 4 -5.44 -57.51 6.25
N TYR A 5 -5.58 -56.19 6.35
CA TYR A 5 -6.90 -55.53 6.45
C TYR A 5 -6.81 -54.04 6.02
N ASN A 6 -7.61 -53.67 5.03
CA ASN A 6 -7.96 -52.28 4.66
C ASN A 6 -9.15 -51.82 5.55
N GLY A 7 -9.58 -50.56 5.63
CA GLY A 7 -9.15 -49.31 4.99
C GLY A 7 -10.26 -48.23 5.07
N GLU A 8 -10.05 -47.12 4.37
CA GLU A 8 -11.05 -46.11 3.93
C GLU A 8 -11.90 -45.33 4.96
N TYR A 9 -11.68 -44.02 5.02
CA TYR A 9 -12.69 -43.01 5.35
C TYR A 9 -12.70 -41.93 4.27
N GLY A 10 -13.77 -41.86 3.46
CA GLY A 10 -13.96 -40.79 2.49
C GLY A 10 -15.26 -40.89 1.69
N LYS A 11 -15.99 -39.76 1.57
CA LYS A 11 -17.26 -39.54 0.82
C LYS A 11 -18.48 -40.24 1.46
N GLN A 12 -19.73 -39.73 1.42
CA GLN A 12 -20.40 -38.54 0.85
C GLN A 12 -21.41 -38.01 1.92
N LEU A 13 -21.67 -36.71 2.10
CA LEU A 13 -22.64 -35.85 1.36
C LEU A 13 -24.06 -36.44 1.13
N ASN A 14 -25.08 -35.59 1.35
CA ASN A 14 -26.53 -35.77 1.18
C ASN A 14 -27.28 -36.72 2.13
N THR A 15 -27.93 -36.16 3.16
CA THR A 15 -29.41 -36.10 3.26
C THR A 15 -29.85 -35.37 4.54
N LEU A 16 -30.80 -34.43 4.42
CA LEU A 16 -32.01 -34.29 5.27
C LEU A 16 -32.72 -32.96 4.98
N SER A 17 -33.59 -32.97 3.98
CA SER A 17 -34.67 -32.01 3.80
C SER A 17 -35.96 -32.77 3.46
N HIS A 18 -37.11 -32.27 3.97
CA HIS A 18 -38.48 -32.83 3.84
C HIS A 18 -38.74 -34.08 4.73
N SER A 19 -39.84 -34.17 5.49
CA SER A 19 -41.24 -33.99 5.07
C SER A 19 -42.12 -33.22 6.08
N LEU A 20 -43.00 -32.33 5.61
CA LEU A 20 -44.48 -32.47 5.47
C LEU A 20 -45.22 -32.53 6.84
N ASN A 21 -46.04 -31.56 7.28
CA ASN A 21 -47.10 -30.73 6.66
C ASN A 21 -48.48 -31.43 6.55
N THR A 22 -49.32 -31.34 7.60
CA THR A 22 -50.79 -31.52 7.50
C THR A 22 -51.56 -30.89 8.66
N ALA A 23 -52.57 -30.07 8.28
CA ALA A 23 -53.92 -29.91 8.86
C ALA A 23 -54.12 -29.28 10.26
N ALA A 24 -55.17 -28.51 10.60
CA ALA A 24 -56.15 -27.62 9.96
C ALA A 24 -57.41 -27.52 10.89
N LYS A 25 -57.93 -26.29 11.11
CA LYS A 25 -59.30 -25.88 11.53
C LYS A 25 -59.72 -25.72 13.01
N SER A 26 -60.52 -24.66 13.20
CA SER A 26 -61.58 -24.37 14.22
C SER A 26 -61.14 -23.78 15.58
N SER A 27 -61.91 -22.94 16.31
CA SER A 27 -63.00 -21.96 15.99
C SER A 27 -63.40 -21.12 17.25
N HIS A 28 -64.03 -19.94 17.07
CA HIS A 28 -64.75 -19.05 18.05
C HIS A 28 -63.93 -18.36 19.17
N TYR A 29 -64.27 -17.17 19.71
CA TYR A 29 -65.46 -16.26 19.64
C TYR A 29 -65.11 -14.86 19.03
N ALA A 30 -65.98 -13.88 18.70
CA ALA A 30 -67.46 -13.74 18.53
C ALA A 30 -68.25 -12.69 19.40
N ASP A 31 -68.01 -11.37 19.21
CA ASP A 31 -68.89 -10.22 19.59
C ASP A 31 -68.84 -9.18 18.44
N ILE A 32 -69.87 -8.65 17.75
CA ILE A 32 -71.28 -8.22 17.99
C ILE A 32 -71.45 -6.74 18.41
N ALA A 33 -71.74 -5.88 17.41
CA ALA A 33 -72.70 -4.76 17.51
C ALA A 33 -73.29 -4.43 16.12
N ARG A 34 -74.56 -3.99 16.06
CA ARG A 34 -75.35 -3.65 14.83
C ARG A 34 -75.55 -2.11 14.77
N SER A 35 -75.99 -1.42 13.71
CA SER A 35 -77.11 -1.73 12.79
C SER A 35 -77.30 -0.71 11.61
N ARG A 36 -77.95 -1.20 10.53
CA ARG A 36 -78.97 -0.60 9.60
C ARG A 36 -78.85 0.89 9.15
N ILE A 37 -78.62 1.20 7.86
CA ILE A 37 -79.53 1.22 6.67
C ILE A 37 -80.51 2.42 6.60
N HIS A 38 -80.27 3.38 5.68
CA HIS A 38 -81.13 3.65 4.50
C HIS A 38 -80.53 4.72 3.52
N PRO A 39 -80.88 4.72 2.21
CA PRO A 39 -80.30 5.62 1.19
C PRO A 39 -81.27 6.68 0.63
N LYS A 40 -80.76 7.83 0.16
CA LYS A 40 -81.43 8.69 -0.85
C LYS A 40 -80.45 9.32 -1.85
N ARG A 41 -80.91 9.44 -3.11
CA ARG A 41 -80.17 9.99 -4.27
C ARG A 41 -80.17 11.52 -4.31
N GLY A 42 -79.13 12.15 -4.86
CA GLY A 42 -79.09 13.61 -5.06
C GLY A 42 -77.91 14.14 -5.90
N LYS A 43 -77.98 13.97 -7.23
CA LYS A 43 -77.33 14.75 -8.32
C LYS A 43 -75.89 15.30 -8.14
N THR A 44 -74.98 14.69 -8.90
CA THR A 44 -74.00 15.33 -9.80
C THR A 44 -73.73 16.85 -9.68
N THR A 45 -72.45 17.22 -9.46
CA THR A 45 -71.67 18.09 -10.38
C THR A 45 -70.17 18.08 -10.04
N MET A 46 -69.38 17.49 -10.94
CA MET A 46 -68.05 17.94 -11.42
C MET A 46 -67.07 18.61 -10.43
N LYS A 47 -66.04 17.87 -9.98
CA LYS A 47 -64.68 18.40 -9.73
C LYS A 47 -63.63 17.28 -9.87
N ARG A 48 -62.81 17.37 -10.91
CA ARG A 48 -61.66 16.47 -11.15
C ARG A 48 -60.42 17.02 -10.44
N ILE A 49 -59.71 16.12 -9.75
CA ILE A 49 -58.25 16.04 -9.59
C ILE A 49 -57.49 17.39 -9.51
N LEU A 50 -57.05 17.73 -8.30
CA LEU A 50 -55.92 18.65 -8.07
C LEU A 50 -55.17 18.20 -6.81
N LEU A 51 -54.29 17.20 -6.96
CA LEU A 51 -53.33 16.79 -5.93
C LEU A 51 -52.06 16.21 -6.55
N ALA A 52 -51.33 17.04 -7.31
CA ALA A 52 -50.05 16.68 -7.94
C ALA A 52 -49.20 17.93 -8.25
N ALA A 53 -48.79 18.68 -7.22
CA ALA A 53 -47.89 19.84 -7.37
C ALA A 53 -47.18 20.24 -6.05
N ALA A 54 -46.54 19.28 -5.36
CA ALA A 54 -45.75 19.58 -4.15
C ALA A 54 -44.63 18.54 -3.88
N LEU A 55 -43.96 18.06 -4.94
CA LEU A 55 -42.85 17.08 -4.83
C LEU A 55 -41.80 17.22 -5.97
N CYS A 56 -41.60 18.45 -6.45
CA CYS A 56 -40.47 18.82 -7.32
C CYS A 56 -39.68 19.93 -6.62
N GLY A 57 -38.51 19.58 -6.07
CA GLY A 57 -37.77 20.50 -5.20
C GLY A 57 -36.64 19.88 -4.37
N LEU A 58 -36.37 18.58 -4.49
CA LEU A 58 -35.03 18.07 -4.21
C LEU A 58 -34.14 18.46 -5.40
N PRO A 59 -32.99 19.12 -5.20
CA PRO A 59 -32.01 19.23 -6.25
C PRO A 59 -31.47 17.82 -6.53
N LEU A 60 -31.93 17.22 -7.63
CA LEU A 60 -31.11 16.27 -8.37
C LEU A 60 -29.93 17.04 -8.98
N CYS A 61 -29.02 17.48 -8.11
CA CYS A 61 -27.62 17.27 -8.42
C CYS A 61 -27.46 15.75 -8.52
N ALA A 62 -27.64 15.23 -9.74
CA ALA A 62 -26.95 14.00 -10.12
C ALA A 62 -25.50 14.22 -9.68
N LEU A 63 -25.01 13.39 -8.75
CA LEU A 63 -23.66 13.54 -8.22
C LEU A 63 -22.73 13.47 -9.43
N ALA A 64 -22.10 14.60 -9.75
CA ALA A 64 -21.37 14.75 -11.00
C ALA A 64 -20.35 13.62 -11.12
N ASP A 65 -20.34 12.96 -12.27
CA ASP A 65 -19.39 11.91 -12.56
C ASP A 65 -17.97 12.47 -12.45
N ILE A 66 -17.02 11.64 -12.02
CA ILE A 66 -15.63 12.09 -11.86
C ILE A 66 -14.92 12.28 -13.21
N GLY A 67 -15.51 11.77 -14.30
CA GLY A 67 -14.97 11.83 -15.64
C GLY A 67 -13.62 11.12 -15.78
N VAL A 68 -13.03 11.23 -16.96
CA VAL A 68 -11.71 10.64 -17.26
C VAL A 68 -10.63 11.21 -16.33
N ASP A 69 -10.61 12.53 -16.10
CA ASP A 69 -9.59 13.19 -15.27
C ASP A 69 -9.67 12.84 -13.79
N GLY A 70 -10.88 12.74 -13.23
CA GLY A 70 -11.05 12.32 -11.85
C GLY A 70 -10.79 10.82 -11.65
N ALA A 71 -11.18 9.97 -12.61
CA ALA A 71 -10.86 8.55 -12.57
C ALA A 71 -9.35 8.29 -12.66
N ARG A 72 -8.65 8.94 -13.60
CA ARG A 72 -7.19 8.87 -13.71
C ARG A 72 -6.51 9.32 -12.42
N HIS A 73 -6.92 10.47 -11.87
CA HIS A 73 -6.38 11.01 -10.61
C HIS A 73 -6.57 10.04 -9.43
N LEU A 74 -7.78 9.51 -9.25
CA LEU A 74 -8.07 8.56 -8.17
C LEU A 74 -7.25 7.27 -8.32
N LEU A 75 -7.12 6.73 -9.54
CA LEU A 75 -6.38 5.49 -9.81
C LEU A 75 -4.86 5.66 -9.60
N LEU A 76 -4.27 6.76 -10.05
CA LEU A 76 -2.84 7.07 -9.78
C LEU A 76 -2.57 7.25 -8.27
N ARG A 77 -3.47 7.92 -7.56
CA ARG A 77 -3.33 8.12 -6.11
C ARG A 77 -3.54 6.83 -5.31
N THR A 78 -4.42 5.95 -5.74
CA THR A 78 -4.81 4.73 -5.00
C THR A 78 -4.27 3.42 -5.59
N GLY A 79 -3.40 3.49 -6.59
CA GLY A 79 -2.72 2.36 -7.20
C GLY A 79 -1.49 2.81 -7.97
N PHE A 80 -0.73 1.90 -8.58
CA PHE A 80 0.56 2.28 -9.18
C PHE A 80 0.41 2.94 -10.56
N GLY A 81 -0.67 2.67 -11.29
CA GLY A 81 -0.95 3.24 -12.61
C GLY A 81 -2.44 3.29 -12.90
N ALA A 82 -2.82 3.85 -14.04
CA ALA A 82 -4.22 3.97 -14.46
C ALA A 82 -4.39 3.42 -15.89
N ASN A 83 -4.80 2.16 -16.01
CA ASN A 83 -5.11 1.56 -17.31
C ASN A 83 -6.43 2.15 -17.87
N PRO A 84 -6.54 2.47 -19.18
CA PRO A 84 -7.76 3.05 -19.73
C PRO A 84 -9.05 2.23 -19.50
N ALA A 85 -8.99 0.90 -19.43
CA ALA A 85 -10.13 0.07 -19.05
C ALA A 85 -10.60 0.31 -17.61
N GLN A 86 -9.65 0.55 -16.68
CA GLN A 86 -9.99 0.94 -15.31
C GLN A 86 -10.59 2.35 -15.29
N ILE A 87 -9.99 3.30 -16.02
CA ILE A 87 -10.52 4.66 -16.17
C ILE A 87 -11.97 4.63 -16.67
N ALA A 88 -12.28 3.84 -17.70
CA ALA A 88 -13.64 3.69 -18.23
C ALA A 88 -14.66 3.14 -17.20
N VAL A 89 -14.23 2.27 -16.28
CA VAL A 89 -15.08 1.74 -15.19
C VAL A 89 -15.32 2.77 -14.08
N PHE A 90 -14.36 3.67 -13.82
CA PHE A 90 -14.42 4.64 -12.75
C PHE A 90 -14.98 6.01 -13.16
N ALA A 91 -14.77 6.44 -14.41
CA ALA A 91 -15.21 7.73 -14.94
C ALA A 91 -16.70 8.05 -14.72
N PRO A 92 -17.67 7.13 -14.96
CA PRO A 92 -19.10 7.43 -14.78
C PRO A 92 -19.59 7.38 -13.32
N LEU A 93 -18.71 7.15 -12.33
CA LEU A 93 -19.06 7.08 -10.91
C LEU A 93 -19.01 8.48 -10.27
N SER A 94 -19.79 8.69 -9.20
CA SER A 94 -19.54 9.82 -8.31
C SER A 94 -18.26 9.62 -7.50
N ARG A 95 -17.76 10.70 -6.88
CA ARG A 95 -16.58 10.65 -5.99
C ARG A 95 -16.74 9.63 -4.86
N GLU A 96 -17.91 9.60 -4.23
CA GLU A 96 -18.26 8.68 -3.16
C GLU A 96 -18.27 7.23 -3.66
N ALA A 97 -19.00 6.95 -4.74
CA ALA A 97 -19.09 5.62 -5.33
C ALA A 97 -17.71 5.10 -5.82
N ALA A 98 -16.88 5.98 -6.37
CA ALA A 98 -15.53 5.64 -6.80
C ALA A 98 -14.60 5.31 -5.62
N VAL A 99 -14.56 6.17 -4.59
CA VAL A 99 -13.75 5.93 -3.37
C VAL A 99 -14.23 4.68 -2.62
N ASP A 100 -15.55 4.49 -2.49
CA ASP A 100 -16.12 3.31 -1.84
C ASP A 100 -15.83 2.03 -2.61
N LYS A 101 -15.82 2.07 -3.96
CA LYS A 101 -15.43 0.94 -4.80
C LYS A 101 -13.96 0.54 -4.61
N ILE A 102 -13.04 1.49 -4.48
CA ILE A 102 -11.63 1.21 -4.16
C ILE A 102 -11.51 0.58 -2.76
N LEU A 103 -12.15 1.17 -1.74
CA LEU A 103 -12.06 0.69 -0.36
C LEU A 103 -12.77 -0.65 -0.12
N ALA A 104 -13.81 -0.98 -0.90
CA ALA A 104 -14.47 -2.28 -0.90
C ALA A 104 -13.60 -3.38 -1.55
N GLY A 105 -12.74 -3.02 -2.52
CA GLY A 105 -11.80 -3.95 -3.15
C GLY A 105 -10.60 -4.34 -2.28
N ALA A 106 -10.39 -3.65 -1.15
CA ALA A 106 -9.26 -3.85 -0.24
C ALA A 106 -9.12 -5.29 0.27
N ARG A 107 -7.91 -5.85 0.13
CA ARG A 107 -7.51 -7.19 0.62
C ARG A 107 -6.49 -7.08 1.76
N THR A 108 -6.29 -8.19 2.47
CA THR A 108 -5.29 -8.38 3.54
C THR A 108 -4.24 -9.44 3.20
N GLN A 109 -4.33 -10.06 2.01
CA GLN A 109 -3.46 -11.13 1.52
C GLN A 109 -3.12 -10.88 0.05
N ALA A 110 -1.89 -11.22 -0.35
CA ALA A 110 -1.42 -11.17 -1.73
C ALA A 110 -2.08 -12.27 -2.57
N ILE A 111 -2.22 -12.05 -3.89
CA ILE A 111 -2.62 -13.10 -4.84
C ILE A 111 -1.42 -13.83 -5.45
N THR A 112 -0.24 -13.19 -5.47
CA THR A 112 1.00 -13.73 -6.01
C THR A 112 1.58 -14.75 -5.02
N PRO A 113 1.78 -16.02 -5.42
CA PRO A 113 2.39 -17.02 -4.54
C PRO A 113 3.78 -16.57 -4.08
N PRO A 114 4.13 -16.74 -2.80
CA PRO A 114 5.45 -16.37 -2.31
C PRO A 114 6.54 -17.33 -2.85
N PRO A 115 7.82 -16.92 -2.83
CA PRO A 115 8.94 -17.84 -3.06
C PRO A 115 8.88 -19.04 -2.10
N GLY A 116 9.33 -20.22 -2.55
CA GLY A 116 9.21 -21.46 -1.77
C GLY A 116 9.84 -21.38 -0.37
N TRP A 117 11.01 -20.73 -0.28
CA TRP A 117 11.76 -20.53 0.96
C TRP A 117 11.11 -19.55 1.95
N ALA A 118 10.09 -18.80 1.56
CA ALA A 118 9.59 -17.65 2.34
C ALA A 118 8.96 -18.03 3.69
N ASN A 119 8.53 -19.28 3.85
CA ASN A 119 8.01 -19.85 5.09
C ASN A 119 8.92 -20.93 5.71
N GLU A 120 10.12 -21.14 5.15
CA GLU A 120 11.12 -22.03 5.75
C GLU A 120 11.78 -21.37 6.97
N PRO A 121 12.24 -22.14 7.98
CA PRO A 121 12.95 -21.60 9.12
C PRO A 121 14.16 -20.76 8.70
N PHE A 122 14.39 -19.64 9.40
CA PHE A 122 15.52 -18.76 9.08
C PHE A 122 16.84 -19.29 9.65
N GLU A 123 17.79 -19.66 8.77
CA GLU A 123 19.15 -19.97 9.21
C GLU A 123 19.92 -18.73 9.67
N ARG A 124 20.30 -18.73 10.95
CA ARG A 124 20.97 -17.61 11.62
C ARG A 124 22.40 -17.39 11.11
N PRO A 125 22.76 -16.19 10.60
CA PRO A 125 24.13 -15.88 10.23
C PRO A 125 25.07 -15.98 11.43
N GLY A 126 26.17 -16.71 11.27
CA GLY A 126 27.19 -16.84 12.32
C GLY A 126 26.92 -17.95 13.35
N GLN A 127 26.18 -19.01 12.98
CA GLN A 127 26.21 -20.25 13.77
C GLN A 127 27.66 -20.70 14.03
N PRO A 128 28.01 -21.10 15.26
CA PRO A 128 29.35 -21.62 15.58
C PRO A 128 29.69 -22.85 14.73
N GLY A 129 30.93 -22.93 14.25
CA GLY A 129 31.44 -24.09 13.51
C GLY A 129 31.32 -24.03 11.98
N LEU A 130 30.68 -23.00 11.41
CA LEU A 130 30.62 -22.82 9.94
C LEU A 130 31.99 -22.46 9.35
N SER A 131 32.36 -23.11 8.24
CA SER A 131 33.52 -22.75 7.42
C SER A 131 33.30 -21.44 6.65
N GLU A 132 34.37 -20.81 6.14
CA GLU A 132 34.25 -19.61 5.31
C GLU A 132 33.49 -19.86 3.99
N GLU A 133 33.60 -21.07 3.43
CA GLU A 133 32.83 -21.48 2.25
C GLU A 133 31.34 -21.58 2.56
N GLN A 134 30.96 -22.17 3.69
CA GLN A 134 29.56 -22.24 4.15
C GLN A 134 29.00 -20.84 4.43
N LYS A 135 29.75 -19.98 5.12
CA LYS A 135 29.35 -18.56 5.35
C LYS A 135 29.12 -17.82 4.03
N LYS A 136 29.99 -18.04 3.04
CA LYS A 136 29.87 -17.44 1.70
C LYS A 136 28.64 -17.98 0.95
N ALA A 137 28.38 -19.29 1.00
CA ALA A 137 27.20 -19.90 0.39
C ALA A 137 25.90 -19.36 0.98
N LEU A 138 25.75 -19.35 2.31
CA LEU A 138 24.58 -18.79 3.00
C LEU A 138 24.38 -17.29 2.69
N GLN A 139 25.47 -16.53 2.55
CA GLN A 139 25.38 -15.12 2.14
C GLN A 139 24.98 -14.95 0.67
N GLN A 140 25.35 -15.87 -0.23
CA GLN A 140 24.91 -15.88 -1.63
C GLN A 140 23.42 -16.25 -1.73
N GLU A 141 22.98 -17.29 -1.03
CA GLU A 141 21.59 -17.72 -0.93
C GLU A 141 20.69 -16.61 -0.36
N ARG A 142 21.06 -16.02 0.78
CA ARG A 142 20.33 -14.87 1.36
C ARG A 142 20.23 -13.68 0.39
N ASN A 143 21.24 -13.45 -0.45
CA ASN A 143 21.20 -12.42 -1.49
C ASN A 143 20.26 -12.80 -2.64
N GLN A 144 20.17 -14.09 -3.00
CA GLN A 144 19.25 -14.60 -4.02
C GLN A 144 17.79 -14.51 -3.54
N HIS A 145 17.51 -14.99 -2.32
CA HIS A 145 16.20 -14.85 -1.66
C HIS A 145 15.77 -13.38 -1.55
N ALA A 146 16.70 -12.48 -1.20
CA ALA A 146 16.46 -11.04 -1.17
C ALA A 146 16.07 -10.45 -2.55
N VAL A 147 16.57 -10.99 -3.66
CA VAL A 147 16.21 -10.56 -5.03
C VAL A 147 14.86 -11.14 -5.46
N GLU A 148 14.56 -12.38 -5.08
CA GLU A 148 13.27 -13.03 -5.33
C GLU A 148 12.14 -12.37 -4.56
N LEU A 149 12.38 -11.96 -3.31
CA LEU A 149 11.40 -11.26 -2.47
C LEU A 149 10.99 -9.90 -3.06
N ARG A 150 11.96 -9.13 -3.56
CA ARG A 150 11.70 -7.89 -4.32
C ARG A 150 10.85 -8.17 -5.55
N SER A 151 11.23 -9.20 -6.31
CA SER A 151 10.55 -9.62 -7.54
C SER A 151 9.10 -10.02 -7.27
N TRP A 152 8.85 -10.81 -6.21
CA TRP A 152 7.53 -11.19 -5.74
C TRP A 152 6.67 -9.97 -5.40
N TRP A 153 7.18 -9.03 -4.61
CA TRP A 153 6.38 -7.88 -4.19
C TRP A 153 6.05 -6.94 -5.35
N LEU A 154 7.01 -6.68 -6.26
CA LEU A 154 6.76 -5.90 -7.48
C LEU A 154 5.76 -6.60 -8.42
N THR A 155 5.75 -7.94 -8.44
CA THR A 155 4.73 -8.72 -9.17
C THR A 155 3.35 -8.50 -8.56
N GLU A 156 3.21 -8.56 -7.24
CA GLU A 156 1.93 -8.30 -6.55
C GLU A 156 1.45 -6.86 -6.78
N MET A 157 2.33 -5.86 -6.66
CA MET A 157 1.99 -4.45 -6.90
C MET A 157 1.38 -4.21 -8.29
N ARG A 158 1.81 -4.96 -9.32
CA ARG A 158 1.23 -4.90 -10.67
C ARG A 158 -0.06 -5.71 -10.78
N ASN A 159 -0.03 -6.97 -10.33
CA ASN A 159 -1.08 -7.95 -10.62
C ASN A 159 -2.31 -7.87 -9.71
N THR A 160 -2.16 -7.29 -8.52
CA THR A 160 -3.22 -7.33 -7.50
C THR A 160 -4.49 -6.60 -7.95
N PRO A 161 -5.69 -7.17 -7.70
CA PRO A 161 -6.95 -6.45 -7.88
C PRO A 161 -7.21 -5.42 -6.76
N SER A 162 -6.27 -5.27 -5.82
CA SER A 162 -6.39 -4.42 -4.62
C SER A 162 -5.20 -3.45 -4.49
N PRO A 163 -4.93 -2.58 -5.48
CA PRO A 163 -3.70 -1.81 -5.53
C PRO A 163 -3.57 -0.79 -4.39
N LEU A 164 -4.68 -0.35 -3.78
CA LEU A 164 -4.63 0.50 -2.58
C LEU A 164 -4.06 -0.25 -1.37
N THR A 165 -4.30 -1.56 -1.24
CA THR A 165 -3.64 -2.37 -0.20
C THR A 165 -2.13 -2.26 -0.36
N GLU A 166 -1.59 -2.46 -1.57
CA GLU A 166 -0.14 -2.45 -1.79
C GLU A 166 0.48 -1.04 -1.72
N LYS A 167 -0.22 0.02 -2.15
CA LYS A 167 0.17 1.42 -1.87
C LYS A 167 0.27 1.66 -0.36
N MET A 168 -0.69 1.18 0.43
CA MET A 168 -0.67 1.29 1.89
C MET A 168 0.41 0.40 2.54
N THR A 169 0.62 -0.84 2.06
CA THR A 169 1.72 -1.71 2.51
C THR A 169 3.08 -1.05 2.27
N LEU A 170 3.28 -0.40 1.11
CA LEU A 170 4.50 0.33 0.79
C LEU A 170 4.66 1.59 1.66
N PHE A 171 3.58 2.35 1.88
CA PHE A 171 3.57 3.47 2.83
C PHE A 171 3.96 3.01 4.24
N TRP A 172 3.38 1.91 4.75
CA TRP A 172 3.71 1.38 6.07
C TRP A 172 5.14 0.82 6.14
N HIS A 173 5.65 0.22 5.07
CA HIS A 173 7.05 -0.23 5.01
C HIS A 173 8.04 0.95 4.99
N ASN A 174 7.64 2.10 4.42
CA ASN A 174 8.40 3.34 4.50
C ASN A 174 8.24 4.07 5.84
N HIS A 175 7.19 3.76 6.62
CA HIS A 175 6.91 4.37 7.92
C HIS A 175 7.54 3.58 9.07
N PHE A 176 7.28 2.27 9.13
CA PHE A 176 7.84 1.31 10.09
C PHE A 176 9.09 0.67 9.48
N VAL A 177 10.16 1.48 9.40
CA VAL A 177 11.34 1.13 8.63
C VAL A 177 12.05 -0.11 9.16
N SER A 178 12.35 -1.03 8.26
CA SER A 178 13.26 -2.17 8.47
C SER A 178 13.92 -2.54 7.14
N ALA A 179 15.17 -2.98 7.18
CA ALA A 179 15.97 -3.25 5.98
C ALA A 179 16.73 -4.58 6.03
N LEU A 180 16.86 -5.23 4.87
CA LEU A 180 17.49 -6.54 4.70
C LEU A 180 18.97 -6.61 5.13
N ASP A 181 19.69 -5.50 5.08
CA ASP A 181 21.12 -5.40 5.40
C ASP A 181 21.40 -5.56 6.91
N LYS A 182 20.53 -4.98 7.74
CA LYS A 182 20.56 -5.08 9.22
C LYS A 182 19.73 -6.25 9.75
N VAL A 183 18.51 -6.47 9.26
CA VAL A 183 17.65 -7.61 9.68
C VAL A 183 18.25 -8.96 9.25
N ARG A 184 18.93 -8.97 8.09
CA ARG A 184 19.66 -10.12 7.51
C ARG A 184 18.83 -11.36 7.19
N SER A 185 17.51 -11.30 7.35
CA SER A 185 16.56 -12.38 7.06
C SER A 185 15.53 -11.97 6.01
N PRO A 186 15.58 -12.52 4.79
CA PRO A 186 14.51 -12.37 3.79
C PRO A 186 13.16 -12.90 4.31
N GLN A 187 13.15 -14.00 5.07
CA GLN A 187 11.93 -14.56 5.67
C GLN A 187 11.26 -13.58 6.63
N MET A 188 12.02 -12.93 7.53
CA MET A 188 11.44 -11.93 8.43
C MET A 188 10.90 -10.70 7.69
N MET A 189 11.61 -10.22 6.67
CA MET A 189 11.13 -9.10 5.86
C MET A 189 9.85 -9.47 5.08
N TYR A 190 9.71 -10.74 4.66
CA TYR A 190 8.47 -11.27 4.09
C TYR A 190 7.34 -11.33 5.13
N GLN A 191 7.56 -11.88 6.32
CA GLN A 191 6.53 -11.94 7.38
C GLN A 191 6.10 -10.54 7.84
N GLN A 192 7.04 -9.60 8.00
CA GLN A 192 6.74 -8.19 8.26
C GLN A 192 5.89 -7.60 7.12
N ASN A 193 6.20 -7.88 5.85
CA ASN A 193 5.39 -7.44 4.71
C ASN A 193 3.96 -8.00 4.74
N LEU A 194 3.76 -9.25 5.17
CA LEU A 194 2.42 -9.82 5.40
C LEU A 194 1.68 -9.09 6.54
N LEU A 195 2.35 -8.80 7.65
CA LEU A 195 1.81 -8.04 8.78
C LEU A 195 1.37 -6.64 8.35
N LEU A 196 2.24 -5.89 7.67
CA LEU A 196 1.93 -4.55 7.15
C LEU A 196 0.77 -4.58 6.13
N ARG A 197 0.70 -5.62 5.29
CA ARG A 197 -0.41 -5.84 4.34
C ARG A 197 -1.71 -6.16 5.05
N HIS A 198 -1.67 -6.98 6.10
CA HIS A 198 -2.85 -7.38 6.86
C HIS A 198 -3.54 -6.16 7.49
N TYR A 199 -2.75 -5.26 8.09
CA TYR A 199 -3.26 -4.05 8.71
C TYR A 199 -3.29 -2.81 7.79
N ALA A 200 -2.99 -2.97 6.49
CA ALA A 200 -2.78 -1.84 5.57
C ALA A 200 -3.89 -0.78 5.58
N LEU A 201 -5.15 -1.22 5.72
CA LEU A 201 -6.34 -0.38 5.89
C LEU A 201 -7.15 -0.74 7.17
N GLY A 202 -6.52 -1.41 8.12
CA GLY A 202 -7.11 -1.92 9.36
C GLY A 202 -7.06 -0.90 10.51
N ASP A 203 -6.76 -1.40 11.71
CA ASP A 203 -6.58 -0.60 12.93
C ASP A 203 -5.11 -0.21 13.10
N PHE A 204 -4.81 1.08 13.23
CA PHE A 204 -3.44 1.55 13.41
C PHE A 204 -2.86 1.25 14.81
N GLY A 205 -3.71 1.16 15.84
CA GLY A 205 -3.26 0.75 17.18
C GLY A 205 -2.81 -0.71 17.18
N GLN A 206 -3.61 -1.60 16.60
CA GLN A 206 -3.25 -3.01 16.43
C GLN A 206 -1.99 -3.17 15.57
N LEU A 207 -1.86 -2.40 14.48
CA LEU A 207 -0.63 -2.35 13.68
C LEU A 207 0.59 -1.94 14.51
N LEU A 208 0.46 -0.91 15.35
CA LEU A 208 1.56 -0.40 16.18
C LEU A 208 2.02 -1.44 17.22
N HIS A 209 1.10 -2.11 17.92
CA HIS A 209 1.46 -3.24 18.80
C HIS A 209 2.09 -4.40 18.02
N ALA A 210 1.54 -4.74 16.86
CA ALA A 210 2.04 -5.85 16.03
C ALA A 210 3.47 -5.58 15.54
N VAL A 211 3.76 -4.35 15.07
CA VAL A 211 5.11 -3.93 14.66
C VAL A 211 6.07 -3.84 15.84
N ALA A 212 5.63 -3.41 17.02
CA ALA A 212 6.48 -3.34 18.21
C ALA A 212 7.00 -4.73 18.66
N ARG A 213 6.28 -5.81 18.29
CA ARG A 213 6.65 -7.21 18.54
C ARG A 213 7.17 -7.95 17.31
N ASP A 214 7.29 -7.29 16.16
CA ASP A 214 7.69 -7.92 14.90
C ASP A 214 9.20 -8.30 14.91
N PRO A 215 9.57 -9.55 14.55
CA PRO A 215 10.98 -9.98 14.60
C PRO A 215 11.94 -9.19 13.70
N ALA A 216 11.48 -8.68 12.54
CA ALA A 216 12.31 -7.80 11.71
C ALA A 216 12.56 -6.47 12.43
N MET A 217 11.51 -5.82 12.94
CA MET A 217 11.61 -4.56 13.68
C MET A 217 12.49 -4.68 14.94
N MET A 218 12.29 -5.75 15.73
CA MET A 218 13.06 -5.99 16.96
C MET A 218 14.56 -6.25 16.71
N ARG A 219 14.92 -6.79 15.53
CA ARG A 219 16.32 -6.87 15.07
C ARG A 219 16.81 -5.56 14.47
N TYR A 220 15.95 -4.84 13.75
CA TYR A 220 16.32 -3.59 13.10
C TYR A 220 16.60 -2.45 14.08
N LEU A 221 15.87 -2.40 15.21
CA LEU A 221 16.05 -1.38 16.25
C LEU A 221 16.69 -1.92 17.55
N ASP A 222 17.22 -3.14 17.51
CA ASP A 222 17.96 -3.80 18.61
C ASP A 222 17.16 -4.00 19.91
N THR A 223 15.82 -3.95 19.83
CA THR A 223 14.90 -4.21 20.96
C THR A 223 15.04 -5.62 21.51
N ALA A 224 15.40 -6.61 20.69
CA ALA A 224 15.54 -8.01 21.12
C ALA A 224 16.64 -8.26 22.17
N ASN A 225 17.53 -7.28 22.36
CA ASN A 225 18.62 -7.30 23.34
C ASN A 225 18.34 -6.42 24.58
N ASN A 226 17.16 -5.79 24.66
CA ASN A 226 16.82 -4.84 25.73
C ASN A 226 16.57 -5.55 27.08
N ARG A 227 17.32 -5.17 28.12
CA ARG A 227 17.30 -5.81 29.45
C ARG A 227 17.42 -4.76 30.54
N LYS A 228 16.83 -5.01 31.72
CA LYS A 228 16.79 -4.07 32.84
C LYS A 228 18.16 -3.56 33.31
N GLU A 229 19.23 -4.34 33.13
CA GLU A 229 20.59 -3.92 33.47
C GLU A 229 21.19 -2.92 32.46
N GLN A 230 20.67 -2.90 31.23
CA GLN A 230 21.11 -2.07 30.12
C GLN A 230 19.90 -1.69 29.23
N PRO A 231 19.03 -0.76 29.66
CA PRO A 231 17.89 -0.32 28.85
C PRO A 231 18.35 0.30 27.53
N ASN A 232 17.80 -0.17 26.41
CA ASN A 232 18.10 0.32 25.07
C ASN A 232 17.07 1.37 24.64
N GLU A 233 17.47 2.64 24.61
CA GLU A 233 16.61 3.76 24.23
C GLU A 233 16.24 3.79 22.74
N ASN A 234 16.95 3.08 21.87
CA ASN A 234 16.82 3.21 20.41
C ASN A 234 15.36 3.02 19.96
N PHE A 235 14.74 1.87 20.27
CA PHE A 235 13.34 1.62 19.89
C PHE A 235 12.36 2.62 20.54
N ALA A 236 12.59 3.02 21.79
CA ALA A 236 11.74 3.97 22.50
C ALA A 236 11.79 5.37 21.84
N ARG A 237 12.96 5.80 21.36
CA ARG A 237 13.16 7.05 20.62
C ARG A 237 12.50 6.98 19.25
N GLU A 238 12.75 5.94 18.46
CA GLU A 238 12.18 5.81 17.11
C GLU A 238 10.65 5.66 17.11
N VAL A 239 10.08 4.89 18.06
CA VAL A 239 8.62 4.73 18.15
C VAL A 239 7.92 6.05 18.50
N MET A 240 8.54 6.89 19.34
CA MET A 240 8.07 8.24 19.65
C MET A 240 8.29 9.22 18.49
N GLU A 241 9.50 9.32 17.96
CA GLU A 241 9.89 10.34 16.98
C GLU A 241 9.38 10.02 15.56
N LEU A 242 9.67 8.82 15.04
CA LEU A 242 9.42 8.52 13.62
C LEU A 242 8.08 7.82 13.39
N PHE A 243 7.57 7.09 14.37
CA PHE A 243 6.38 6.24 14.18
C PHE A 243 5.09 6.81 14.77
N THR A 244 5.12 7.67 15.79
CA THR A 244 3.89 8.16 16.46
C THR A 244 3.79 9.66 16.66
N LEU A 245 4.66 10.32 17.42
CA LEU A 245 4.46 11.70 17.89
C LEU A 245 5.13 12.75 16.97
N GLY A 246 6.27 12.41 16.39
CA GLY A 246 7.14 13.41 15.78
C GLY A 246 8.09 14.05 16.81
N GLU A 247 9.22 14.55 16.31
CA GLU A 247 10.21 15.31 17.09
C GLU A 247 9.56 16.45 17.90
N GLY A 248 10.02 16.66 19.13
CA GLY A 248 9.58 17.76 20.00
C GLY A 248 8.28 17.52 20.80
N HIS A 249 7.67 16.33 20.70
CA HIS A 249 6.38 16.00 21.36
C HIS A 249 6.50 15.00 22.53
N TYR A 250 7.72 14.75 22.99
CA TYR A 250 8.08 13.87 24.10
C TYR A 250 9.30 14.46 24.82
N THR A 251 9.56 14.01 26.04
CA THR A 251 10.78 14.35 26.78
C THR A 251 11.82 13.24 26.72
N GLU A 252 13.07 13.59 26.99
CA GLU A 252 14.16 12.63 27.18
C GLU A 252 13.92 11.69 28.39
N GLN A 253 13.09 12.11 29.36
CA GLN A 253 12.64 11.22 30.44
C GLN A 253 11.65 10.17 29.91
N ASP A 254 10.70 10.54 29.06
CA ASP A 254 9.72 9.60 28.48
C ASP A 254 10.44 8.49 27.69
N ILE A 255 11.49 8.83 26.94
CA ILE A 255 12.31 7.86 26.20
C ILE A 255 12.96 6.85 27.15
N ARG A 256 13.61 7.31 28.22
CA ARG A 256 14.27 6.43 29.21
C ARG A 256 13.29 5.52 29.92
N GLU A 257 12.16 6.07 30.34
CA GLU A 257 11.13 5.33 31.06
C GLU A 257 10.41 4.33 30.13
N ALA A 258 10.17 4.67 28.86
CA ALA A 258 9.72 3.72 27.85
C ALA A 258 10.77 2.64 27.54
N ALA A 259 12.06 3.00 27.45
CA ALA A 259 13.15 2.05 27.25
C ALA A 259 13.20 1.00 28.37
N ARG A 260 12.99 1.42 29.63
CA ARG A 260 12.80 0.53 30.79
C ARG A 260 11.56 -0.37 30.63
N ALA A 261 10.44 0.16 30.14
CA ALA A 261 9.20 -0.62 29.93
C ALA A 261 9.35 -1.71 28.85
N PHE A 262 10.10 -1.47 27.78
CA PHE A 262 10.41 -2.47 26.74
C PHE A 262 11.44 -3.54 27.18
N THR A 263 11.96 -3.51 28.41
CA THR A 263 12.98 -4.49 28.85
C THR A 263 12.40 -5.89 29.02
N GLY A 264 13.20 -6.89 28.64
CA GLY A 264 12.81 -8.30 28.70
C GLY A 264 11.95 -8.76 27.52
N TRP A 265 11.56 -7.89 26.59
CA TRP A 265 11.14 -8.32 25.25
C TRP A 265 12.34 -8.94 24.51
N GLY A 266 12.10 -10.00 23.74
CA GLY A 266 13.16 -10.70 23.01
C GLY A 266 12.63 -11.65 21.96
N LEU A 267 13.54 -12.32 21.26
CA LEU A 267 13.23 -13.40 20.31
C LEU A 267 13.70 -14.75 20.88
N ASP A 268 12.99 -15.84 20.61
CA ASP A 268 13.35 -17.19 21.07
C ASP A 268 14.39 -17.88 20.16
N HIS A 269 14.35 -19.20 19.97
CA HIS A 269 15.22 -19.90 19.02
C HIS A 269 14.69 -19.83 17.58
N ASP A 270 13.38 -19.89 17.41
CA ASP A 270 12.65 -19.88 16.13
C ASP A 270 12.33 -18.44 15.68
N ASP A 271 13.02 -17.48 16.31
CA ASP A 271 12.90 -16.04 16.12
C ASP A 271 11.49 -15.47 16.34
N GLN A 272 10.70 -16.09 17.21
CA GLN A 272 9.38 -15.58 17.61
C GLN A 272 9.47 -14.65 18.83
N PHE A 273 8.54 -13.70 18.92
CA PHE A 273 8.44 -12.79 20.07
C PHE A 273 8.20 -13.53 21.38
N ILE A 274 9.02 -13.23 22.38
CA ILE A 274 8.85 -13.71 23.76
C ILE A 274 9.08 -12.59 24.77
N VAL A 275 8.40 -12.71 25.92
CA VAL A 275 8.69 -11.92 27.12
C VAL A 275 9.52 -12.78 28.08
N ARG A 276 10.60 -12.21 28.61
CA ARG A 276 11.54 -12.84 29.54
C ARG A 276 11.45 -12.16 30.92
N PRO A 277 10.57 -12.61 31.84
CA PRO A 277 10.26 -11.88 33.08
C PRO A 277 11.48 -11.54 33.96
N ARG A 278 12.52 -12.37 33.95
CA ARG A 278 13.76 -12.14 34.71
C ARG A 278 14.55 -10.91 34.23
N LEU A 279 14.40 -10.51 32.98
CA LEU A 279 15.10 -9.38 32.34
C LEU A 279 14.25 -8.11 32.26
N ARG A 280 12.97 -8.15 32.68
CA ARG A 280 12.08 -6.99 32.76
C ARG A 280 12.39 -6.14 33.99
N ASP A 281 12.36 -4.83 33.81
CA ASP A 281 12.30 -3.84 34.87
C ASP A 281 10.86 -3.72 35.38
N THR A 282 10.64 -4.15 36.62
CA THR A 282 9.33 -4.13 37.30
C THR A 282 9.16 -2.94 38.24
N GLY A 283 10.04 -1.94 38.18
CA GLY A 283 9.89 -0.70 38.91
C GLY A 283 8.84 0.22 38.27
N ASP A 284 8.34 1.16 39.06
CA ASP A 284 7.51 2.25 38.56
C ASP A 284 8.26 3.10 37.51
N LYS A 285 7.49 3.60 36.55
CA LYS A 285 7.93 4.39 35.40
C LYS A 285 7.04 5.62 35.28
N LEU A 286 7.58 6.73 34.82
CA LEU A 286 6.84 7.99 34.62
C LEU A 286 6.90 8.36 33.13
N ILE A 287 5.79 8.16 32.42
CA ILE A 287 5.70 8.31 30.97
C ILE A 287 4.51 9.22 30.65
N PHE A 288 4.76 10.32 29.94
CA PHE A 288 3.81 11.40 29.65
C PHE A 288 3.05 11.91 30.89
N GLY A 289 3.74 11.97 32.03
CA GLY A 289 3.19 12.37 33.33
C GLY A 289 2.35 11.30 34.03
N GLN A 290 2.08 10.14 33.41
CA GLN A 290 1.40 9.01 34.03
C GLN A 290 2.42 8.11 34.75
N ARG A 291 2.07 7.62 35.95
CA ARG A 291 2.95 6.75 36.76
C ARG A 291 2.36 5.35 36.90
N GLY A 292 3.18 4.33 36.65
CA GLY A 292 2.83 2.93 36.89
C GLY A 292 3.96 1.96 36.54
N ASN A 293 3.77 0.67 36.84
CA ASN A 293 4.69 -0.40 36.46
C ASN A 293 4.47 -0.85 35.00
N PHE A 294 4.60 0.09 34.07
CA PHE A 294 4.34 -0.12 32.65
C PHE A 294 5.29 -1.16 32.02
N ASP A 295 4.81 -1.89 31.02
CA ASP A 295 5.63 -2.56 30.00
C ASP A 295 5.43 -1.97 28.59
N GLY A 296 6.07 -2.59 27.61
CA GLY A 296 6.06 -2.11 26.23
C GLY A 296 4.68 -2.07 25.57
N ASP A 297 3.69 -2.84 26.02
CA ASP A 297 2.32 -2.71 25.50
C ASP A 297 1.65 -1.49 26.11
N ASP A 298 1.80 -1.26 27.42
CA ASP A 298 1.33 -0.03 28.07
C ASP A 298 1.96 1.22 27.44
N VAL A 299 3.23 1.17 27.02
CA VAL A 299 3.88 2.28 26.28
C VAL A 299 3.16 2.55 24.97
N VAL A 300 2.82 1.52 24.19
CA VAL A 300 2.09 1.68 22.93
C VAL A 300 0.71 2.29 23.17
N ASP A 301 -0.02 1.83 24.20
CA ASP A 301 -1.30 2.43 24.61
C ASP A 301 -1.14 3.90 25.04
N LEU A 302 -0.09 4.24 25.79
CA LEU A 302 0.22 5.62 26.21
C LEU A 302 0.56 6.53 25.03
N LEU A 303 1.15 6.01 23.95
CA LEU A 303 1.37 6.74 22.69
C LEU A 303 0.04 6.96 21.95
N LEU A 304 -0.83 5.95 21.87
CA LEU A 304 -2.15 6.07 21.25
C LEU A 304 -3.08 7.03 22.02
N GLN A 305 -2.85 7.22 23.32
CA GLN A 305 -3.51 8.24 24.14
C GLN A 305 -3.05 9.69 23.84
N GLN A 306 -1.92 9.90 23.17
CA GLN A 306 -1.50 11.26 22.80
C GLN A 306 -2.32 11.77 21.60
N PRO A 307 -2.89 13.00 21.65
CA PRO A 307 -3.58 13.59 20.50
C PRO A 307 -2.67 13.70 19.27
N GLN A 308 -1.38 13.93 19.51
CA GLN A 308 -0.38 14.11 18.48
C GLN A 308 -0.22 12.89 17.56
N THR A 309 -0.40 11.66 18.08
CA THR A 309 -0.29 10.43 17.29
C THR A 309 -1.24 10.42 16.09
N SER A 310 -2.50 10.84 16.29
CA SER A 310 -3.45 10.90 15.18
C SER A 310 -3.12 12.04 14.20
N VAL A 311 -2.58 13.16 14.68
CA VAL A 311 -2.16 14.31 13.85
C VAL A 311 -0.96 13.95 12.98
N PHE A 312 0.04 13.26 13.54
CA PHE A 312 1.26 12.84 12.84
C PHE A 312 0.98 11.83 11.73
N ILE A 313 0.20 10.78 12.01
CA ILE A 313 -0.18 9.76 11.02
C ILE A 313 -1.03 10.37 9.90
N THR A 314 -2.01 11.23 10.24
CA THR A 314 -2.82 11.94 9.24
C THR A 314 -1.95 12.86 8.38
N ASN A 315 -0.95 13.53 8.97
CA ASN A 315 0.04 14.35 8.25
C ASN A 315 0.91 13.55 7.27
N LYS A 316 1.33 12.33 7.63
CA LYS A 316 2.09 11.45 6.73
C LYS A 316 1.21 10.92 5.59
N LEU A 317 -0.02 10.48 5.88
CA LEU A 317 -0.98 10.05 4.86
C LEU A 317 -1.36 11.19 3.90
N TRP A 318 -1.54 12.41 4.40
CA TRP A 318 -1.81 13.58 3.54
C TRP A 318 -0.69 13.81 2.53
N ARG A 319 0.58 13.74 2.96
CA ARG A 319 1.74 13.91 2.07
C ARG A 319 1.86 12.80 1.03
N ASN A 320 1.36 11.60 1.34
CA ASN A 320 1.41 10.44 0.44
C ASN A 320 0.26 10.41 -0.58
N PHE A 321 -0.90 10.98 -0.25
CA PHE A 321 -2.13 10.82 -1.06
C PHE A 321 -2.76 12.14 -1.55
N VAL A 322 -2.39 13.30 -1.00
CA VAL A 322 -2.96 14.60 -1.36
C VAL A 322 -1.89 15.51 -1.94
N SER A 323 -1.05 16.11 -1.10
CA SER A 323 -0.13 17.19 -1.50
C SER A 323 1.10 17.25 -0.59
N PRO A 324 2.27 17.76 -1.07
CA PRO A 324 3.48 17.85 -0.25
C PRO A 324 3.31 18.74 0.99
N THR A 325 2.48 19.77 0.87
CA THR A 325 2.10 20.71 1.95
C THR A 325 0.73 20.33 2.51
N PRO A 326 0.63 19.92 3.79
CA PRO A 326 -0.66 19.60 4.41
C PRO A 326 -1.52 20.83 4.73
N ASP A 327 -2.82 20.72 4.49
CA ASP A 327 -3.82 21.67 4.98
C ASP A 327 -4.06 21.39 6.47
N ALA A 328 -3.55 22.26 7.34
CA ALA A 328 -3.60 22.06 8.79
C ALA A 328 -5.04 21.96 9.34
N ALA A 329 -6.01 22.67 8.76
CA ALA A 329 -7.40 22.63 9.21
C ALA A 329 -8.08 21.31 8.83
N ALA A 330 -7.87 20.86 7.59
CA ALA A 330 -8.36 19.56 7.12
C ALA A 330 -7.70 18.40 7.86
N VAL A 331 -6.37 18.43 8.04
CA VAL A 331 -5.61 17.41 8.78
C VAL A 331 -6.07 17.34 10.24
N ASN A 332 -6.20 18.46 10.95
CA ASN A 332 -6.63 18.44 12.35
C ASN A 332 -8.04 17.89 12.53
N LYS A 333 -8.96 18.17 11.58
CA LYS A 333 -10.29 17.58 11.56
C LYS A 333 -10.21 16.05 11.36
N LEU A 334 -9.52 15.61 10.30
CA LEU A 334 -9.34 14.19 9.97
C LEU A 334 -8.67 13.41 11.11
N ALA A 335 -7.65 13.97 11.74
CA ALA A 335 -6.94 13.40 12.88
C ALA A 335 -7.83 13.25 14.12
N ALA A 336 -8.70 14.23 14.39
CA ALA A 336 -9.66 14.17 15.48
C ALA A 336 -10.75 13.11 15.21
N ASP A 337 -11.22 12.98 13.97
CA ASP A 337 -12.13 11.90 13.55
C ASP A 337 -11.46 10.53 13.61
N PHE A 338 -10.21 10.40 13.16
CA PHE A 338 -9.41 9.16 13.21
C PHE A 338 -9.24 8.65 14.64
N ARG A 339 -8.90 9.54 15.58
CA ARG A 339 -8.78 9.19 17.00
C ARG A 339 -10.13 8.83 17.64
N ARG A 340 -11.21 9.57 17.33
CA ARG A 340 -12.57 9.25 17.81
C ARG A 340 -13.05 7.88 17.30
N ASN A 341 -12.73 7.55 16.05
CA ASN A 341 -13.04 6.26 15.44
C ASN A 341 -11.99 5.18 15.75
N HIS A 342 -11.38 5.23 16.95
CA HIS A 342 -10.44 4.24 17.46
C HIS A 342 -9.35 3.83 16.46
N TYR A 343 -8.69 4.82 15.83
CA TYR A 343 -7.54 4.58 14.94
C TYR A 343 -7.82 3.67 13.72
N GLN A 344 -9.07 3.59 13.26
CA GLN A 344 -9.47 2.86 12.07
C GLN A 344 -9.05 3.57 10.77
N LEU A 345 -8.19 2.94 9.97
CA LEU A 345 -7.57 3.51 8.77
C LEU A 345 -8.53 3.59 7.58
N LYS A 346 -9.36 2.57 7.32
CA LYS A 346 -10.32 2.60 6.19
C LYS A 346 -11.28 3.82 6.25
N PRO A 347 -11.90 4.17 7.40
CA PRO A 347 -12.66 5.42 7.55
C PRO A 347 -11.83 6.69 7.32
N LEU A 348 -10.60 6.77 7.85
CA LEU A 348 -9.70 7.91 7.62
C LEU A 348 -9.39 8.09 6.12
N MET A 349 -9.01 7.00 5.44
CA MET A 349 -8.71 7.03 4.00
C MET A 349 -9.94 7.44 3.18
N ARG A 350 -11.14 6.97 3.54
CA ARG A 350 -12.39 7.42 2.91
C ARG A 350 -12.58 8.94 3.05
N ALA A 351 -12.41 9.46 4.26
CA ALA A 351 -12.60 10.88 4.54
C ALA A 351 -11.55 11.76 3.83
N LEU A 352 -10.28 11.30 3.79
CA LEU A 352 -9.16 11.96 3.12
C LEU A 352 -9.38 12.03 1.59
N LEU A 353 -9.73 10.91 0.95
CA LEU A 353 -9.95 10.84 -0.51
C LEU A 353 -11.22 11.59 -0.97
N LEU A 354 -12.13 11.93 -0.05
CA LEU A 354 -13.30 12.77 -0.34
C LEU A 354 -13.07 14.27 -0.05
N THR A 355 -11.88 14.68 0.40
CA THR A 355 -11.58 16.11 0.60
C THR A 355 -11.56 16.88 -0.73
N PRO A 356 -12.04 18.14 -0.77
CA PRO A 356 -11.87 19.00 -1.95
C PRO A 356 -10.41 19.20 -2.36
N GLN A 357 -9.48 19.16 -1.39
CA GLN A 357 -8.05 19.26 -1.60
C GLN A 357 -7.52 18.07 -2.41
N PHE A 358 -7.91 16.83 -2.08
CA PHE A 358 -7.57 15.64 -2.86
C PHE A 358 -7.92 15.82 -4.35
N TRP A 359 -9.17 16.17 -4.66
CA TRP A 359 -9.66 16.34 -6.03
C TRP A 359 -9.11 17.58 -6.78
N ARG A 360 -8.27 18.40 -6.13
CA ARG A 360 -7.57 19.56 -6.71
C ARG A 360 -6.05 19.40 -6.75
N SER A 361 -5.54 18.25 -6.33
CA SER A 361 -4.10 17.99 -6.17
C SER A 361 -3.43 17.28 -7.35
N GLN A 362 -4.08 17.27 -8.52
CA GLN A 362 -3.52 16.71 -9.76
C GLN A 362 -2.13 17.31 -10.06
N GLY A 363 -1.15 16.45 -10.31
CA GLY A 363 0.24 16.81 -10.61
C GLY A 363 1.05 17.36 -9.44
N GLN A 364 0.55 17.33 -8.21
CA GLN A 364 1.27 17.88 -7.05
C GLN A 364 2.27 16.91 -6.40
N LEU A 365 2.21 15.60 -6.69
CA LEU A 365 3.19 14.63 -6.19
C LEU A 365 4.06 14.12 -7.34
N VAL A 366 5.36 14.00 -7.09
CA VAL A 366 6.30 13.33 -8.00
C VAL A 366 6.15 11.83 -7.81
N LYS A 367 5.93 11.09 -8.91
CA LYS A 367 5.91 9.61 -8.89
C LYS A 367 7.23 9.09 -8.34
N SER A 368 7.17 8.34 -7.24
CA SER A 368 8.31 7.55 -6.76
C SER A 368 8.75 6.54 -7.82
N PRO A 369 9.99 6.02 -7.78
CA PRO A 369 10.47 5.06 -8.76
C PRO A 369 9.57 3.82 -8.95
N VAL A 370 9.01 3.27 -7.88
CA VAL A 370 8.07 2.14 -7.95
C VAL A 370 6.78 2.54 -8.65
N GLU A 371 6.23 3.72 -8.38
CA GLU A 371 5.05 4.25 -9.07
C GLU A 371 5.34 4.54 -10.54
N LEU A 372 6.52 5.07 -10.89
CA LEU A 372 6.89 5.24 -12.29
C LEU A 372 7.00 3.89 -13.00
N THR A 373 7.75 2.93 -12.45
CA THR A 373 8.06 1.69 -13.15
C THR A 373 6.86 0.75 -13.20
N VAL A 374 6.28 0.40 -12.06
CA VAL A 374 5.07 -0.44 -11.99
C VAL A 374 3.88 0.26 -12.63
N GLY A 375 3.75 1.58 -12.47
CA GLY A 375 2.68 2.35 -13.08
C GLY A 375 2.72 2.41 -14.60
N THR A 376 3.91 2.53 -15.20
CA THR A 376 4.07 2.43 -16.65
C THR A 376 3.64 1.04 -17.13
N LEU A 377 4.04 -0.03 -16.43
CA LEU A 377 3.63 -1.39 -16.77
C LEU A 377 2.11 -1.61 -16.65
N VAL A 378 1.45 -1.07 -15.61
CA VAL A 378 -0.01 -1.15 -15.44
C VAL A 378 -0.74 -0.36 -16.53
N THR A 379 -0.31 0.87 -16.82
CA THR A 379 -0.97 1.79 -17.77
C THR A 379 -0.98 1.23 -19.19
N PHE A 380 0.10 0.55 -19.58
CA PHE A 380 0.26 -0.06 -20.90
C PHE A 380 0.00 -1.58 -20.95
N ASP A 381 -0.48 -2.17 -19.85
CA ASP A 381 -0.67 -3.62 -19.66
C ASP A 381 0.57 -4.49 -20.00
N LEU A 382 1.76 -3.92 -19.84
CA LEU A 382 3.03 -4.59 -20.11
C LEU A 382 3.40 -5.57 -18.97
N MET A 383 4.23 -6.54 -19.32
CA MET A 383 4.85 -7.47 -18.37
C MET A 383 6.36 -7.54 -18.64
N PRO A 384 7.22 -7.49 -17.59
CA PRO A 384 8.63 -7.71 -17.77
C PRO A 384 8.90 -9.19 -18.05
N PRO A 385 9.91 -9.53 -18.86
CA PRO A 385 10.36 -10.92 -19.01
C PRO A 385 10.93 -11.47 -17.70
N ASP A 386 11.38 -10.58 -16.81
CA ASP A 386 12.02 -10.89 -15.55
C ASP A 386 11.90 -9.70 -14.58
N TRP A 387 11.26 -9.89 -13.44
CA TRP A 387 11.06 -8.85 -12.43
C TRP A 387 12.35 -8.33 -11.79
N ARG A 388 13.46 -9.07 -11.90
CA ARG A 388 14.80 -8.60 -11.48
C ARG A 388 15.25 -7.38 -12.28
N VAL A 389 14.72 -7.18 -13.49
CA VAL A 389 14.95 -5.98 -14.31
C VAL A 389 14.33 -4.75 -13.64
N ILE A 390 13.08 -4.86 -13.18
CA ILE A 390 12.36 -3.77 -12.51
C ILE A 390 12.95 -3.49 -11.13
N ALA A 391 13.31 -4.53 -10.36
CA ALA A 391 14.02 -4.37 -9.09
C ALA A 391 15.38 -3.66 -9.29
N GLY A 392 16.15 -4.08 -10.30
CA GLY A 392 17.43 -3.46 -10.66
C GLY A 392 17.30 -1.99 -11.07
N LEU A 393 16.24 -1.65 -11.82
CA LEU A 393 15.91 -0.28 -12.22
C LEU A 393 15.47 0.58 -11.02
N ASN A 394 14.58 0.08 -10.17
CA ASN A 394 14.13 0.80 -8.96
C ASN A 394 15.29 1.08 -8.00
N ARG A 395 16.28 0.18 -7.94
CA ARG A 395 17.55 0.40 -7.21
C ARG A 395 18.43 1.49 -7.84
N GLN A 396 18.53 1.55 -9.17
CA GLN A 396 19.21 2.66 -9.87
C GLN A 396 18.49 4.01 -9.71
N LEU A 397 17.20 3.96 -9.36
CA LEU A 397 16.34 5.10 -9.08
C LEU A 397 16.20 5.38 -7.58
N GLU A 398 17.00 4.75 -6.73
CA GLU A 398 17.11 4.97 -5.28
C GLU A 398 15.91 4.49 -4.41
N GLN A 399 14.99 3.67 -4.95
CA GLN A 399 13.88 3.05 -4.20
C GLN A 399 13.88 1.51 -4.32
N ASP A 400 14.90 0.86 -3.78
CA ASP A 400 14.99 -0.60 -3.75
C ASP A 400 14.16 -1.19 -2.59
N VAL A 401 12.98 -1.76 -2.86
CA VAL A 401 12.07 -2.28 -1.81
C VAL A 401 12.78 -3.28 -0.88
N PHE A 402 12.45 -3.23 0.42
CA PHE A 402 13.18 -3.90 1.52
C PHE A 402 14.60 -3.38 1.81
N ALA A 403 15.04 -2.28 1.18
CA ALA A 403 16.28 -1.57 1.48
C ALA A 403 16.10 -0.04 1.54
N PRO A 404 15.31 0.48 2.51
CA PRO A 404 15.25 1.92 2.80
C PRO A 404 16.63 2.44 3.26
N PRO A 405 17.02 3.67 2.88
CA PRO A 405 18.40 4.16 3.03
C PRO A 405 18.82 4.47 4.47
N ASN A 406 17.86 4.73 5.37
CA ASN A 406 18.06 4.95 6.80
C ASN A 406 16.72 4.83 7.54
N VAL A 407 16.73 4.96 8.87
CA VAL A 407 15.55 4.82 9.77
C VAL A 407 14.38 5.76 9.43
N LYS A 408 14.60 6.88 8.73
CA LYS A 408 13.54 7.81 8.29
C LYS A 408 12.84 7.39 6.99
N GLY A 409 13.29 6.29 6.37
CA GLY A 409 12.74 5.73 5.14
C GLY A 409 13.32 6.37 3.88
N TRP A 410 12.67 6.13 2.75
CA TRP A 410 12.91 6.85 1.51
C TRP A 410 12.33 8.27 1.58
N PRO A 411 13.08 9.30 1.16
CA PRO A 411 12.54 10.65 0.99
C PRO A 411 11.52 10.68 -0.17
N GLY A 412 10.51 11.54 -0.07
CA GLY A 412 9.50 11.73 -1.11
C GLY A 412 9.73 12.96 -1.98
N GLY A 413 8.85 13.16 -2.97
CA GLY A 413 8.78 14.39 -3.77
C GLY A 413 10.01 14.61 -4.65
N GLU A 414 10.55 15.83 -4.65
CA GLU A 414 11.67 16.25 -5.51
C GLU A 414 12.97 15.47 -5.28
N ALA A 415 13.14 14.81 -4.13
CA ALA A 415 14.29 13.93 -3.86
C ALA A 415 14.44 12.80 -4.89
N TRP A 416 13.35 12.40 -5.55
CA TRP A 416 13.37 11.41 -6.64
C TRP A 416 13.97 11.93 -7.95
N ILE A 417 14.20 13.25 -8.08
CA ILE A 417 14.65 13.91 -9.30
C ILE A 417 16.02 14.56 -9.06
N ASN A 418 17.07 13.82 -9.35
CA ASN A 418 18.44 14.32 -9.43
C ASN A 418 19.02 14.06 -10.84
N SER A 419 20.22 14.57 -11.13
CA SER A 419 20.84 14.46 -12.46
C SER A 419 21.00 13.03 -12.97
N ALA A 420 21.21 12.06 -12.07
CA ALA A 420 21.34 10.65 -12.41
C ALA A 420 19.97 9.97 -12.55
N THR A 421 19.09 10.13 -11.57
CA THR A 421 17.76 9.49 -11.61
C THR A 421 16.90 10.02 -12.75
N LEU A 422 16.93 11.33 -13.06
CA LEU A 422 16.19 11.92 -14.18
C LEU A 422 16.62 11.33 -15.53
N LEU A 423 17.92 11.08 -15.72
CA LEU A 423 18.43 10.41 -16.92
C LEU A 423 17.95 8.96 -16.98
N THR A 424 18.03 8.21 -15.88
CA THR A 424 17.57 6.82 -15.80
C THR A 424 16.05 6.70 -16.04
N ARG A 425 15.23 7.61 -15.49
CA ARG A 425 13.78 7.68 -15.75
C ARG A 425 13.49 7.90 -17.23
N LYS A 426 14.20 8.85 -17.88
CA LYS A 426 14.09 9.08 -19.33
C LYS A 426 14.51 7.87 -20.16
N GLN A 427 15.63 7.23 -19.82
CA GLN A 427 16.10 6.02 -20.52
C GLN A 427 15.15 4.82 -20.38
N PHE A 428 14.44 4.69 -19.24
CA PHE A 428 13.44 3.66 -19.05
C PHE A 428 12.24 3.87 -19.99
N LEU A 429 11.70 5.08 -20.02
CA LEU A 429 10.50 5.42 -20.78
C LEU A 429 10.78 5.36 -22.30
N ASP A 430 11.89 5.95 -22.75
CA ASP A 430 12.33 5.91 -24.16
C ASP A 430 12.52 4.47 -24.68
N ARG A 431 13.09 3.56 -23.87
CA ARG A 431 13.29 2.15 -24.23
C ARG A 431 12.01 1.32 -24.31
N ILE A 432 10.92 1.75 -23.66
CA ILE A 432 9.62 1.08 -23.77
C ILE A 432 8.91 1.52 -25.06
N THR A 433 9.10 2.77 -25.50
CA THR A 433 8.42 3.35 -26.66
C THR A 433 9.16 3.22 -27.99
N HIS A 434 10.48 3.10 -27.96
CA HIS A 434 11.32 3.07 -29.15
C HIS A 434 12.24 1.84 -29.17
N ASP A 435 12.66 1.46 -30.37
CA ASP A 435 13.88 0.67 -30.58
C ASP A 435 15.10 1.53 -30.22
N ALA A 436 15.33 1.66 -28.92
CA ALA A 436 16.37 2.53 -28.39
C ALA A 436 17.76 2.19 -28.95
N ALA A 437 18.51 3.24 -29.29
CA ALA A 437 19.91 3.12 -29.66
C ALA A 437 20.71 2.33 -28.60
N PRO A 438 21.75 1.57 -28.99
CA PRO A 438 22.56 0.82 -28.05
C PRO A 438 23.07 1.74 -26.94
N ALA A 439 23.03 1.23 -25.69
CA ALA A 439 23.48 1.99 -24.53
C ALA A 439 24.91 2.46 -24.77
N ARG A 440 25.14 3.78 -24.72
CA ARG A 440 26.49 4.34 -24.79
C ARG A 440 27.23 3.94 -23.52
N ASP A 441 28.19 3.03 -23.66
CA ASP A 441 29.05 2.60 -22.58
C ASP A 441 29.81 3.79 -22.00
N ALA A 442 29.50 4.13 -20.75
CA ALA A 442 30.27 5.09 -19.97
C ALA A 442 31.26 4.32 -19.09
N PHE A 443 32.54 4.67 -19.25
CA PHE A 443 33.68 4.27 -18.41
C PHE A 443 34.15 2.80 -18.50
N ALA A 444 35.03 2.55 -19.48
CA ALA A 444 36.25 1.79 -19.18
C ALA A 444 37.27 2.74 -18.53
N GLN A 445 37.84 2.39 -17.37
CA GLN A 445 38.99 3.10 -16.82
C GLN A 445 40.23 2.75 -17.65
N ALA A 446 41.07 3.76 -17.93
CA ALA A 446 42.20 3.64 -18.86
C ALA A 446 43.45 2.95 -18.27
N ASP A 447 43.39 2.42 -17.05
CA ASP A 447 44.52 1.81 -16.34
C ASP A 447 44.52 0.28 -16.28
N GLY A 448 43.47 -0.37 -16.79
CA GLY A 448 43.35 -1.83 -16.81
C GLY A 448 43.10 -2.49 -15.44
N SER A 449 42.87 -1.71 -14.38
CA SER A 449 42.55 -2.24 -13.06
C SER A 449 41.08 -2.67 -12.98
N MET A 450 40.81 -3.92 -12.58
CA MET A 450 39.44 -4.39 -12.36
C MET A 450 38.94 -3.97 -10.98
N ASN A 451 38.27 -2.81 -10.90
CA ASN A 451 37.37 -2.54 -9.79
C ASN A 451 36.17 -3.50 -9.87
N GLU A 452 36.18 -4.56 -9.05
CA GLU A 452 35.14 -5.60 -9.06
C GLU A 452 33.72 -5.06 -8.80
N MET A 453 33.59 -3.99 -7.98
CA MET A 453 32.31 -3.33 -7.73
C MET A 453 31.79 -2.65 -9.00
N ALA A 454 32.61 -1.82 -9.65
CA ALA A 454 32.23 -1.17 -10.91
C ALA A 454 31.92 -2.22 -12.01
N GLY A 455 32.71 -3.29 -12.09
CA GLY A 455 32.46 -4.41 -13.00
C GLY A 455 31.14 -5.15 -12.70
N ARG A 456 30.75 -5.27 -11.42
CA ARG A 456 29.46 -5.84 -11.00
C ARG A 456 28.29 -4.92 -11.37
N GLU A 457 28.42 -3.63 -11.14
CA GLU A 457 27.41 -2.64 -11.55
C GLU A 457 27.22 -2.62 -13.06
N ALA A 458 28.30 -2.57 -13.85
CA ALA A 458 28.22 -2.62 -15.31
C ALA A 458 27.49 -3.87 -15.83
N ARG A 459 27.68 -5.04 -15.20
CA ARG A 459 26.92 -6.27 -15.52
C ARG A 459 25.43 -6.13 -15.21
N ILE A 460 25.07 -5.56 -14.06
CA ILE A 460 23.67 -5.33 -13.68
C ILE A 460 23.02 -4.32 -14.62
N ASN A 461 23.71 -3.23 -14.95
CA ASN A 461 23.22 -2.19 -15.85
C ASN A 461 22.95 -2.74 -17.25
N ARG A 462 23.82 -3.62 -17.78
CA ARG A 462 23.58 -4.33 -19.05
C ARG A 462 22.39 -5.29 -18.99
N PHE A 463 22.23 -6.04 -17.89
CA PHE A 463 21.08 -6.91 -17.68
C PHE A 463 19.76 -6.12 -17.67
N VAL A 464 19.69 -5.03 -16.89
CA VAL A 464 18.53 -4.14 -16.83
C VAL A 464 18.24 -3.55 -18.21
N ALA A 465 19.24 -2.99 -18.90
CA ALA A 465 19.05 -2.38 -20.22
C ALA A 465 18.50 -3.39 -21.25
N LYS A 466 19.04 -4.62 -21.29
CA LYS A 466 18.54 -5.68 -22.18
C LYS A 466 17.10 -6.09 -21.85
N GLY A 467 16.76 -6.21 -20.56
CA GLY A 467 15.42 -6.56 -20.11
C GLY A 467 14.37 -5.48 -20.43
N VAL A 468 14.72 -4.20 -20.31
CA VAL A 468 13.83 -3.10 -20.72
C VAL A 468 13.62 -3.09 -22.23
N ALA A 469 14.66 -3.30 -23.03
CA ALA A 469 14.54 -3.32 -24.50
C ALA A 469 13.65 -4.46 -25.07
N SER A 470 13.34 -5.48 -24.25
CA SER A 470 12.36 -6.52 -24.58
C SER A 470 10.92 -6.21 -24.13
N MET A 471 10.71 -5.18 -23.30
CA MET A 471 9.38 -4.69 -22.90
C MET A 471 8.89 -3.63 -23.89
N LYS A 472 8.58 -4.04 -25.13
CA LYS A 472 8.17 -3.10 -26.18
C LYS A 472 6.67 -2.82 -26.12
N LEU A 473 6.30 -1.55 -25.98
CA LEU A 473 4.95 -1.09 -26.24
C LEU A 473 4.62 -1.25 -27.74
N GLN A 474 3.37 -1.57 -28.07
CA GLN A 474 2.80 -1.42 -29.40
C GLN A 474 1.82 -0.22 -29.37
N PRO A 475 2.26 1.01 -29.70
CA PRO A 475 1.46 2.21 -29.47
C PRO A 475 0.16 2.24 -30.28
N ASP A 476 0.19 1.75 -31.52
CA ASP A 476 -0.98 1.67 -32.39
C ASP A 476 -2.00 0.63 -31.91
N GLU A 477 -1.56 -0.53 -31.42
CA GLU A 477 -2.44 -1.55 -30.86
C GLU A 477 -3.10 -1.07 -29.56
N TRP A 478 -2.32 -0.49 -28.64
CA TRP A 478 -2.85 0.09 -27.40
C TRP A 478 -3.85 1.21 -27.69
N ALA A 479 -3.53 2.11 -28.63
CA ALA A 479 -4.43 3.19 -29.02
C ALA A 479 -5.73 2.67 -29.68
N ALA A 480 -5.65 1.62 -30.50
CA ALA A 480 -6.81 0.99 -31.12
C ALA A 480 -7.72 0.28 -30.10
N ILE A 481 -7.14 -0.44 -29.12
CA ILE A 481 -7.89 -1.14 -28.07
C ILE A 481 -8.68 -0.16 -27.19
N TYR A 482 -8.12 1.02 -26.91
CA TYR A 482 -8.69 2.01 -25.99
C TYR A 482 -9.28 3.26 -26.67
N ASP A 483 -9.53 3.22 -27.98
CA ASP A 483 -10.13 4.29 -28.80
C ASP A 483 -9.39 5.65 -28.75
N VAL A 484 -8.07 5.63 -28.56
CA VAL A 484 -7.23 6.82 -28.38
C VAL A 484 -6.83 7.43 -29.73
N LYS A 485 -7.74 8.22 -30.31
CA LYS A 485 -7.63 8.73 -31.68
C LYS A 485 -6.60 9.84 -31.85
N SER A 486 -6.61 10.85 -30.98
CA SER A 486 -5.78 12.05 -31.09
C SER A 486 -4.70 12.15 -30.01
N ALA A 487 -3.68 12.98 -30.26
CA ALA A 487 -2.70 13.35 -29.25
C ALA A 487 -3.34 13.91 -27.96
N SER A 488 -4.48 14.61 -28.07
CA SER A 488 -5.22 15.12 -26.90
C SER A 488 -5.89 14.01 -26.08
N ASP A 489 -6.37 12.95 -26.74
CA ASP A 489 -6.95 11.79 -26.05
C ASP A 489 -5.84 11.02 -25.30
N ALA A 490 -4.68 10.83 -25.94
CA ALA A 490 -3.51 10.20 -25.31
C ALA A 490 -3.03 11.01 -24.11
N ALA A 491 -2.94 12.34 -24.22
CA ALA A 491 -2.59 13.21 -23.11
C ALA A 491 -3.59 13.10 -21.95
N ARG A 492 -4.90 13.05 -22.25
CA ARG A 492 -5.95 12.86 -21.23
C ARG A 492 -5.94 11.47 -20.60
N MET A 493 -5.38 10.44 -21.24
CA MET A 493 -5.21 9.13 -20.58
C MET A 493 -3.93 9.06 -19.75
N LEU A 494 -2.83 9.69 -20.20
CA LEU A 494 -1.50 9.48 -19.63
C LEU A 494 -1.03 10.53 -18.62
N LEU A 495 -1.45 11.80 -18.74
CA LEU A 495 -0.88 12.90 -17.97
C LEU A 495 -1.83 13.42 -16.89
N ALA A 496 -1.35 13.58 -15.66
CA ALA A 496 -2.16 14.12 -14.56
C ALA A 496 -2.57 15.59 -14.81
N VAL A 497 -1.67 16.37 -15.41
CA VAL A 497 -1.84 17.77 -15.80
C VAL A 497 -1.59 17.94 -17.31
N PRO A 498 -1.99 19.05 -17.96
CA PRO A 498 -1.67 19.29 -19.36
C PRO A 498 -0.17 19.13 -19.67
N PRO A 499 0.20 18.69 -20.88
CA PRO A 499 1.61 18.52 -21.25
C PRO A 499 2.35 19.87 -21.19
N ALA A 500 3.59 19.84 -20.69
CA ALA A 500 4.42 21.04 -20.65
C ALA A 500 4.82 21.51 -22.06
N ASN A 501 4.92 20.57 -23.02
CA ASN A 501 5.22 20.85 -24.41
C ASN A 501 3.95 20.79 -25.28
N PRO A 502 3.73 21.73 -26.23
CA PRO A 502 2.62 21.65 -27.17
C PRO A 502 2.64 20.36 -27.99
N LEU A 503 1.47 19.76 -28.21
CA LEU A 503 1.29 18.59 -29.07
C LEU A 503 1.05 19.02 -30.52
N PRO A 504 1.66 18.35 -31.51
CA PRO A 504 1.40 18.64 -32.93
C PRO A 504 -0.08 18.51 -33.31
N GLN A 505 -0.59 19.47 -34.09
CA GLN A 505 -1.98 19.43 -34.56
C GLN A 505 -2.18 18.29 -35.57
N GLY A 506 -3.26 17.54 -35.40
CA GLY A 506 -3.62 16.42 -36.29
C GLY A 506 -2.82 15.13 -36.06
N GLU A 507 -1.95 15.07 -35.05
CA GLU A 507 -1.22 13.86 -34.71
C GLU A 507 -2.12 12.82 -34.00
N SER A 508 -1.92 11.54 -34.35
CA SER A 508 -2.66 10.42 -33.77
C SER A 508 -2.22 10.15 -32.32
N GLY A 509 -3.13 9.59 -31.52
CA GLY A 509 -2.85 9.23 -30.14
C GLY A 509 -1.60 8.34 -30.01
N ALA A 510 -1.51 7.30 -30.84
CA ALA A 510 -0.37 6.37 -30.87
C ALA A 510 0.99 7.06 -31.03
N LYS A 511 1.12 8.01 -31.96
CA LYS A 511 2.38 8.74 -32.21
C LYS A 511 2.76 9.65 -31.04
N ALA A 512 1.76 10.29 -30.42
CA ALA A 512 1.98 11.19 -29.30
C ALA A 512 2.48 10.48 -28.03
N ILE A 513 2.24 9.17 -27.85
CA ILE A 513 2.60 8.44 -26.62
C ILE A 513 4.09 8.59 -26.25
N ALA A 514 4.99 8.47 -27.23
CA ALA A 514 6.42 8.59 -26.99
C ALA A 514 6.83 10.00 -26.52
N GLN A 515 6.25 11.04 -27.12
CA GLN A 515 6.44 12.43 -26.68
C GLN A 515 5.87 12.65 -25.27
N LEU A 516 4.66 12.14 -25.01
CA LEU A 516 3.95 12.31 -23.73
C LEU A 516 4.68 11.65 -22.56
N LEU A 517 5.25 10.46 -22.74
CA LEU A 517 6.02 9.78 -21.69
C LEU A 517 7.33 10.49 -21.36
N MET A 518 7.91 11.21 -22.33
CA MET A 518 9.10 12.02 -22.15
C MET A 518 8.80 13.44 -21.62
N ASP A 519 7.54 13.83 -21.55
CA ASP A 519 7.10 15.11 -20.99
C ASP A 519 7.24 15.14 -19.45
N PRO A 520 7.69 16.26 -18.84
CA PRO A 520 7.74 16.39 -17.38
C PRO A 520 6.42 16.07 -16.68
N SER A 521 5.27 16.35 -17.31
CA SER A 521 3.94 16.07 -16.76
C SER A 521 3.67 14.57 -16.53
N TYR A 522 4.42 13.65 -17.15
CA TYR A 522 4.32 12.22 -16.86
C TYR A 522 5.04 11.82 -15.56
N GLN A 523 5.98 12.63 -15.09
CA GLN A 523 6.74 12.38 -13.85
C GLN A 523 5.94 12.67 -12.57
N VAL A 524 4.80 13.36 -12.71
CA VAL A 524 3.92 13.75 -11.60
C VAL A 524 2.56 13.05 -11.68
N GLU A 525 1.86 13.02 -10.57
CA GLU A 525 0.47 12.57 -10.41
C GLU A 525 -0.32 13.54 -9.53
#